data_AF-A0A3S2UIG3-F1
#
_entry.id   AF-A0A3S2UIG3-F1
#
_cell.length_a   1.000
_cell.length_b   1.000
_cell.length_c   1.000
_cell.angle_alpha   90.00
_cell.angle_beta   90.00
_cell.angle_gamma   90.00
#
_symmetry.space_group_name_H-M   'P 1'
#
loop_
_entity.id
_entity.type
_entity.pdbx_description
1 polymer ?
#
loop_
_entity_poly.entity_id
_entity_poly.type
_entity_poly.pdbx_seq_one_letter_code
_entity_poly.pdbx_strand_id
1 'polypeptide(L)'
;MITYVVAIIIGFLSFSSPFMDTTLNTKKIDRNIGKLTQFSWFKNLYEDEEYRRLFFVNRRVRSYLQNPIRVNALIKRKQAQKRFHALLDKQRQPRNN
;
A
#
# COMPACT_ATOMS: atom_id res chain seq x y z
N MET A 1 -22.98 -18.31 29.85
CA MET A 1 -22.96 -17.96 28.40
C MET A 1 -23.07 -16.45 28.26
N ILE A 2 -22.38 -15.89 27.26
CA ILE A 2 -22.29 -14.46 26.85
C ILE A 2 -21.27 -13.64 27.70
N THR A 3 -19.95 -13.73 27.46
CA THR A 3 -19.09 -12.89 26.58
C THR A 3 -19.28 -11.38 26.74
N TYR A 4 -18.20 -10.61 27.00
CA TYR A 4 -17.72 -9.59 26.06
C TYR A 4 -16.20 -9.37 26.19
N VAL A 5 -15.57 -9.38 25.03
CA VAL A 5 -14.15 -9.46 24.75
C VAL A 5 -13.64 -8.04 24.45
N VAL A 6 -12.58 -7.65 25.17
CA VAL A 6 -11.48 -6.75 24.74
C VAL A 6 -11.87 -5.48 23.98
N ALA A 7 -11.95 -4.36 24.70
CA ALA A 7 -11.86 -3.02 24.12
C ALA A 7 -10.40 -2.57 24.06
N ILE A 8 -9.64 -3.04 23.06
CA ILE A 8 -8.36 -2.44 22.66
C ILE A 8 -8.27 -2.45 21.14
N ILE A 9 -8.73 -1.38 20.50
CA ILE A 9 -8.14 -0.93 19.23
C ILE A 9 -7.89 0.57 19.32
N ILE A 10 -6.69 0.84 19.81
CA ILE A 10 -5.93 2.07 19.79
C ILE A 10 -5.98 2.70 18.38
N GLY A 11 -6.37 3.98 18.33
CA GLY A 11 -5.89 4.99 17.39
C GLY A 11 -5.78 4.60 15.91
N PHE A 12 -6.91 4.52 15.19
CA PHE A 12 -6.90 4.31 13.74
C PHE A 12 -7.08 5.59 12.90
N LEU A 13 -7.07 6.79 13.49
CA LEU A 13 -7.26 8.02 12.71
C LEU A 13 -6.25 9.10 13.12
N SER A 14 -4.95 8.78 13.03
CA SER A 14 -3.99 9.81 12.66
C SER A 14 -4.28 10.21 11.22
N PHE A 15 -5.15 11.20 11.09
CA PHE A 15 -5.34 12.07 9.94
C PHE A 15 -3.97 12.36 9.30
N SER A 16 -3.63 11.64 8.24
CA SER A 16 -2.48 12.02 7.42
C SER A 16 -2.99 13.08 6.46
N SER A 17 -2.59 14.31 6.76
CA SER A 17 -2.74 15.49 5.93
C SER A 17 -2.44 15.17 4.45
N PRO A 18 -3.22 15.66 3.48
CA PRO A 18 -3.02 15.36 2.06
C PRO A 18 -1.77 16.00 1.44
N PHE A 19 -0.96 16.71 2.23
CA PHE A 19 0.10 17.58 1.75
C PHE A 19 1.32 17.47 2.68
N MET A 20 2.28 16.59 2.36
CA MET A 20 3.70 16.75 2.69
C MET A 20 4.51 15.59 2.08
N ASP A 21 4.73 15.70 0.77
CA ASP A 21 5.99 15.45 0.07
C ASP A 21 5.69 15.74 -1.41
N THR A 22 6.05 16.94 -1.88
CA THR A 22 5.78 17.37 -3.26
C THR A 22 6.55 16.50 -4.27
N THR A 23 7.64 15.87 -3.83
CA THR A 23 8.56 15.11 -4.69
C THR A 23 8.63 13.65 -4.25
N LEU A 24 8.39 12.72 -5.20
CA LEU A 24 8.57 11.29 -4.97
C LEU A 24 10.07 10.95 -4.93
N ASN A 25 10.51 10.24 -3.90
CA ASN A 25 11.87 9.70 -3.82
C ASN A 25 11.92 8.30 -4.44
N THR A 26 12.28 8.25 -5.73
CA THR A 26 12.34 7.00 -6.51
C THR A 26 13.24 5.95 -5.85
N LYS A 27 14.45 6.31 -5.40
CA LYS A 27 15.36 5.36 -4.72
C LYS A 27 14.73 4.72 -3.49
N LYS A 28 13.98 5.50 -2.70
CA LYS A 28 13.28 5.00 -1.51
C LYS A 28 12.12 4.07 -1.88
N ILE A 29 11.39 4.40 -2.93
CA ILE A 29 10.30 3.57 -3.47
C ILE A 29 10.86 2.24 -3.98
N ASP A 30 11.91 2.27 -4.80
CA ASP A 30 12.52 1.06 -5.38
C ASP A 30 13.07 0.14 -4.30
N ARG A 31 13.73 0.71 -3.27
CA ARG A 31 14.18 -0.07 -2.11
C ARG A 31 13.02 -0.74 -1.38
N ASN A 32 11.89 -0.05 -1.24
CA ASN A 32 10.72 -0.62 -0.57
C ASN A 32 10.00 -1.66 -1.43
N ILE A 33 9.93 -1.47 -2.76
CA ILE A 33 9.46 -2.48 -3.71
C ILE A 33 10.34 -3.73 -3.60
N GLY A 34 11.67 -3.57 -3.61
CA GLY A 34 12.61 -4.68 -3.47
C GLY A 34 12.45 -5.49 -2.18
N LYS A 35 12.05 -4.84 -1.07
CA LYS A 35 11.68 -5.55 0.17
C LYS A 35 10.39 -6.34 0.01
N LEU A 36 9.38 -5.75 -0.62
CA LEU A 36 8.08 -6.39 -0.80
C LEU A 36 8.15 -7.55 -1.80
N THR A 37 8.97 -7.47 -2.84
CA THR A 37 9.17 -8.55 -3.83
C THR A 37 9.77 -9.83 -3.24
N GLN A 38 10.32 -9.79 -2.02
CA GLN A 38 10.73 -11.00 -1.29
C GLN A 38 9.54 -11.86 -0.83
N PHE A 39 8.32 -11.29 -0.82
CA PHE A 39 7.10 -11.99 -0.42
C PHE A 39 6.29 -12.38 -1.65
N SER A 40 5.90 -13.66 -1.75
CA SER A 40 5.21 -14.22 -2.91
C SER A 40 3.93 -13.45 -3.30
N TRP A 41 3.11 -13.05 -2.33
CA TRP A 41 1.88 -12.31 -2.60
C TRP A 41 2.12 -10.99 -3.34
N PHE A 42 3.21 -10.29 -3.04
CA PHE A 42 3.54 -9.03 -3.71
C PHE A 42 4.32 -9.26 -4.99
N LYS A 43 5.18 -10.28 -5.02
CA LYS A 43 5.90 -10.69 -6.24
C LYS A 43 4.91 -10.98 -7.37
N ASN A 44 3.87 -11.77 -7.09
CA ASN A 44 2.83 -12.08 -8.07
C ASN A 44 2.11 -10.82 -8.58
N LEU A 45 1.82 -9.84 -7.71
CA LEU A 45 1.25 -8.55 -8.11
C LEU A 45 2.22 -7.69 -8.92
N TYR A 46 3.52 -7.80 -8.68
CA TYR A 46 4.53 -7.00 -9.36
C TYR A 46 4.86 -7.53 -10.76
N GLU A 47 4.74 -8.84 -10.96
CA GLU A 47 4.97 -9.52 -12.24
C GLU A 47 3.77 -9.41 -13.20
N ASP A 48 2.56 -9.22 -12.67
CA ASP A 48 1.37 -8.92 -13.46
C ASP A 48 1.52 -7.58 -14.19
N GLU A 49 1.47 -7.59 -15.53
CA GLU A 49 1.73 -6.41 -16.36
C GLU A 49 0.78 -5.23 -16.07
N GLU A 50 -0.48 -5.52 -15.73
CA GLU A 50 -1.50 -4.50 -15.51
C GLU A 50 -1.22 -3.73 -14.22
N TYR A 51 -0.79 -4.43 -13.17
CA TYR A 51 -0.35 -3.81 -11.93
C TYR A 51 1.06 -3.24 -12.03
N ARG A 52 1.96 -3.90 -12.78
CA ARG A 52 3.37 -3.52 -12.93
C ARG A 52 3.50 -2.06 -13.34
N ARG A 53 2.71 -1.63 -14.33
CA ARG A 53 2.71 -0.24 -14.81
C ARG A 53 2.39 0.76 -13.70
N LEU A 54 1.47 0.44 -12.78
CA LEU A 54 1.05 1.34 -11.70
C LEU A 54 2.18 1.67 -10.73
N PHE A 55 3.10 0.73 -10.48
CA PHE A 55 4.27 0.98 -9.64
C PHE A 55 5.23 2.02 -10.23
N PHE A 56 5.22 2.20 -11.56
CA PHE A 56 6.05 3.18 -12.25
C PHE A 56 5.33 4.49 -12.55
N VAL A 57 4.06 4.47 -12.95
CA VAL A 57 3.38 5.69 -13.44
C VAL A 57 2.43 6.30 -12.42
N ASN A 58 1.86 5.52 -11.50
CA ASN A 58 0.79 6.02 -10.64
C ASN A 58 1.35 6.71 -9.38
N ARG A 59 1.20 8.04 -9.31
CA ARG A 59 1.69 8.85 -8.18
C ARG A 59 1.14 8.40 -6.82
N ARG A 60 -0.11 7.93 -6.75
CA ARG A 60 -0.73 7.49 -5.48
C ARG A 60 -0.12 6.18 -4.99
N VAL A 61 0.06 5.20 -5.88
CA VAL A 61 0.73 3.93 -5.58
C VAL A 61 2.17 4.20 -5.13
N ARG A 62 2.90 5.04 -5.88
CA ARG A 62 4.28 5.42 -5.56
C ARG A 62 4.41 6.13 -4.22
N SER A 63 3.53 7.10 -3.94
CA SER A 63 3.49 7.80 -2.65
C SER A 63 3.18 6.84 -1.49
N TYR A 64 2.29 5.86 -1.71
CA TYR A 64 2.01 4.83 -0.71
C TYR A 64 3.28 4.02 -0.38
N LEU A 65 4.02 3.59 -1.40
CA LEU A 65 5.23 2.78 -1.26
C LEU A 65 6.45 3.56 -0.77
N GLN A 66 6.44 4.89 -0.88
CA GLN A 66 7.46 5.75 -0.27
C GLN A 66 7.41 5.70 1.27
N ASN A 67 6.25 5.43 1.87
CA ASN A 67 6.07 5.45 3.31
C ASN A 67 6.50 4.10 3.96
N PRO A 68 7.59 4.05 4.74
CA PRO A 68 8.10 2.80 5.32
C PRO A 68 7.14 2.21 6.37
N ILE A 69 6.31 3.03 7.03
CA ILE A 69 5.30 2.54 7.99
C ILE A 69 4.24 1.73 7.23
N ARG A 70 3.78 2.23 6.09
CA ARG A 70 2.81 1.53 5.22
C ARG A 70 3.42 0.24 4.66
N VAL A 71 4.67 0.27 4.22
CA VAL A 71 5.39 -0.92 3.71
C VAL A 71 5.54 -1.97 4.81
N ASN A 72 5.93 -1.59 6.02
CA ASN A 72 6.00 -2.51 7.16
C ASN A 72 4.63 -3.09 7.51
N ALA A 73 3.55 -2.32 7.36
CA ALA A 73 2.20 -2.83 7.53
C ALA A 73 1.82 -3.86 6.45
N LEU A 74 2.25 -3.68 5.19
CA LEU A 74 2.05 -4.66 4.12
C LEU A 74 2.76 -5.99 4.40
N ILE A 75 3.96 -5.94 4.99
CA ILE A 75 4.70 -7.13 5.40
C ILE A 75 3.96 -7.88 6.51
N LYS A 76 3.43 -7.16 7.51
CA LYS A 76 2.94 -7.76 8.77
C LYS A 76 1.44 -8.08 8.78
N ARG A 77 0.62 -7.44 7.95
CA ARG A 77 -0.86 -7.45 8.10
C ARG A 77 -1.57 -7.78 6.79
N LYS A 78 -2.28 -8.92 6.74
CA LYS A 78 -3.16 -9.29 5.61
C LYS A 78 -4.19 -8.22 5.27
N GLN A 79 -4.73 -7.52 6.27
CA GLN A 79 -5.70 -6.43 6.02
C GLN A 79 -5.07 -5.24 5.29
N ALA A 80 -3.79 -4.94 5.54
CA ALA A 80 -3.08 -3.90 4.80
C ALA A 80 -2.84 -4.33 3.35
N GLN A 81 -2.52 -5.61 3.12
CA GLN A 81 -2.38 -6.19 1.79
C GLN A 81 -3.69 -6.09 0.99
N LYS A 82 -4.82 -6.49 1.58
CA LYS A 82 -6.15 -6.35 0.96
C LYS A 82 -6.48 -4.91 0.58
N ARG A 83 -6.21 -3.96 1.48
CA ARG A 83 -6.43 -2.52 1.20
C ARG A 83 -5.54 -2.00 0.09
N PHE A 84 -4.30 -2.48 0.02
CA PHE A 84 -3.38 -2.13 -1.05
C PHE A 84 -3.79 -2.72 -2.40
N HIS A 85 -4.27 -3.98 -2.42
CA HIS A 85 -4.86 -4.57 -3.61
C HIS A 85 -6.05 -3.76 -4.12
N ALA A 86 -7.00 -3.40 -3.23
CA ALA A 86 -8.14 -2.57 -3.59
C ALA A 86 -7.72 -1.17 -4.11
N LEU A 87 -6.60 -0.63 -3.60
CA LEU A 87 -6.01 0.60 -4.14
C LEU A 87 -5.51 0.38 -5.57
N LEU A 88 -4.81 -0.72 -5.85
CA LEU A 88 -4.34 -1.06 -7.19
C LEU A 88 -5.52 -1.25 -8.16
N ASP A 89 -6.55 -2.00 -7.77
CA ASP A 89 -7.78 -2.21 -8.57
C ASP A 89 -8.44 -0.87 -8.94
N LYS A 90 -8.56 0.03 -7.96
CA LYS A 90 -9.12 1.37 -8.15
C LYS A 90 -8.27 2.24 -9.08
N GLN A 91 -6.96 2.01 -9.14
CA GLN A 91 -6.05 2.75 -10.02
C GLN A 91 -5.91 2.11 -11.41
N ARG A 92 -6.26 0.82 -11.55
CA ARG A 92 -6.30 0.09 -12.81
C ARG A 92 -7.49 0.51 -13.68
N GLN A 93 -8.66 0.71 -13.07
CA GLN A 93 -9.83 1.15 -13.84
C GLN A 93 -9.58 2.54 -14.43
N PRO A 94 -9.80 2.75 -15.75
CA PRO A 94 -9.83 4.09 -16.30
C PRO A 94 -10.86 4.87 -15.51
N ARG A 95 -10.50 6.09 -15.11
CA ARG A 95 -11.44 7.02 -14.48
C ARG A 95 -12.50 7.36 -15.52
N ASN A 96 -13.51 6.52 -15.65
CA ASN A 96 -14.70 6.80 -16.45
C ASN A 96 -15.31 8.09 -15.89
N ASN A 97 -15.15 9.17 -16.65
CA ASN A 97 -15.66 10.49 -16.37
C ASN A 97 -16.41 10.97 -17.60
#